data_AF-A0A100IS59-F1
#
_entry.id   AF-A0A100IS59-F1
#
_cell.length_a   1.000
_cell.length_b   1.000
_cell.length_c   1.000
_cell.angle_alpha   90.00
_cell.angle_beta   90.00
_cell.angle_gamma   90.00
#
_symmetry.space_group_name_H-M   'P 1'
#
loop_
_entity.id
_entity.type
_entity.pdbx_description
1 polymer ?
#
loop_
_entity_poly.entity_id
_entity_poly.type
_entity_poly.pdbx_seq_one_letter_code
_entity_poly.pdbx_strand_id
1 'polypeptide(L)'
;MLDAQVQSRILVGSHRQAWFSPLVNKFHHAKARDYHDRALRLCRMADMREVSDDAAAILVAQILLAYYHHASTNHQRFRSAVWDTVEFVSRNREYIMRSAGGVGALQMWHRLCVSHRLSKPPSLLLEGEGRSSFGPNCFPDATDQLYLSTVLGMSMDDLIYDILIKTMEIRSRLVVFRCVAYHYRIPESSREVGGLAHGLLTQMLGRPFVLEELSEAHKGFVRGSHLLGLLHVQKERLSMWKALRDTERSPVSRQADNHRDNVSPGEWSLATHRKTMNTLYQILCEMSFEEAYAVYATNFASEQHSAATALSRLAQNFCHIVSTLDFAAVGTADVYTFSLAESLLQLVVLWRSDSLFHFILDVAWPNIERKTRGFEHSHYPTHLAKRIISLVADYWSRGQTVTLVLPAVPEDIPKVKLLDLNYPIEMVICGNDPDNTVWMNKILLP
;
A
#
# COMPACT_ATOMS: atom_id res chain seq x y z
N MET A 1 -14.45 -19.47 15.13
CA MET A 1 -13.95 -20.15 13.92
C MET A 1 -14.36 -19.28 12.73
N LEU A 2 -13.41 -18.79 11.93
CA LEU A 2 -13.73 -18.19 10.63
C LEU A 2 -14.37 -19.30 9.79
N ASP A 3 -15.56 -19.06 9.23
CA ASP A 3 -16.29 -20.09 8.47
C ASP A 3 -15.39 -20.67 7.38
N ALA A 4 -15.33 -22.01 7.31
CA ALA A 4 -14.55 -22.73 6.32
C ALA A 4 -15.18 -22.68 4.91
N GLN A 5 -16.29 -21.99 4.76
CA GLN A 5 -17.02 -21.87 3.50
C GLN A 5 -16.37 -20.80 2.61
N VAL A 6 -16.34 -21.08 1.32
CA VAL A 6 -15.76 -20.21 0.28
C VAL A 6 -16.87 -19.92 -0.72
N GLN A 7 -17.08 -18.65 -1.05
CA GLN A 7 -17.85 -18.22 -2.20
C GLN A 7 -16.99 -18.40 -3.45
N SER A 8 -17.58 -18.96 -4.51
CA SER A 8 -16.95 -19.02 -5.83
C SER A 8 -17.81 -18.33 -6.87
N ARG A 9 -17.16 -17.71 -7.84
CA ARG A 9 -17.79 -17.15 -9.04
C ARG A 9 -16.99 -17.63 -10.24
N ILE A 10 -17.64 -18.31 -11.18
CA ILE A 10 -17.03 -18.84 -12.40
C ILE A 10 -17.73 -18.15 -13.56
N LEU A 11 -17.02 -17.31 -14.30
CA LEU A 11 -17.53 -16.81 -15.58
C LEU A 11 -17.29 -17.85 -16.67
N VAL A 12 -18.29 -18.01 -17.55
CA VAL A 12 -18.23 -18.95 -18.66
C VAL A 12 -17.27 -18.42 -19.72
N GLY A 13 -16.21 -19.18 -20.03
CA GLY A 13 -15.28 -18.86 -21.13
C GLY A 13 -13.79 -18.97 -20.81
N SER A 14 -13.37 -19.03 -19.53
CA SER A 14 -11.96 -19.27 -19.16
C SER A 14 -11.79 -19.70 -17.70
N HIS A 15 -10.83 -20.58 -17.42
CA HIS A 15 -10.43 -20.95 -16.05
C HIS A 15 -9.81 -19.77 -15.27
N ARG A 16 -9.25 -18.77 -15.97
CA ARG A 16 -8.73 -17.52 -15.38
C ARG A 16 -9.82 -16.66 -14.73
N GLN A 17 -11.08 -16.92 -15.07
CA GLN A 17 -12.24 -16.16 -14.56
C GLN A 17 -12.98 -16.91 -13.44
N ALA A 18 -12.35 -17.93 -12.84
CA ALA A 18 -12.79 -18.50 -11.58
C ALA A 18 -12.21 -17.70 -10.41
N TRP A 19 -13.08 -17.21 -9.53
CA TRP A 19 -12.71 -16.41 -8.38
C TRP A 19 -13.22 -17.06 -7.11
N PHE A 20 -12.39 -17.00 -6.06
CA PHE A 20 -12.68 -17.57 -4.77
C PHE A 20 -12.49 -16.50 -3.70
N SER A 21 -13.44 -16.42 -2.78
CA SER A 21 -13.38 -15.53 -1.62
C SER A 21 -13.96 -16.26 -0.41
N PRO A 22 -13.38 -16.10 0.80
CA PRO A 22 -14.03 -16.60 2.01
C PRO A 22 -15.48 -16.14 2.11
N LEU A 23 -16.36 -17.04 2.53
CA LEU A 23 -17.72 -16.64 2.84
C LEU A 23 -17.70 -15.74 4.08
N VAL A 24 -18.31 -14.58 3.95
CA VAL A 24 -18.29 -13.57 4.99
C VAL A 24 -19.12 -14.01 6.20
N ASN A 25 -18.46 -14.25 7.33
CA ASN A 25 -19.14 -14.51 8.59
C ASN A 25 -19.58 -13.19 9.26
N LYS A 26 -20.83 -12.78 9.02
CA LYS A 26 -21.41 -11.55 9.58
C LYS A 26 -21.35 -11.50 11.12
N PHE A 27 -21.46 -12.65 11.79
CA PHE A 27 -21.39 -12.73 13.24
C PHE A 27 -19.97 -12.46 13.77
N HIS A 28 -18.94 -12.97 13.09
CA HIS A 28 -17.55 -12.68 13.39
C HIS A 28 -17.28 -11.17 13.30
N HIS A 29 -17.67 -10.53 12.19
CA HIS A 29 -17.50 -9.08 12.03
C HIS A 29 -18.27 -8.27 13.08
N ALA A 30 -19.48 -8.69 13.47
CA ALA A 30 -20.26 -8.03 14.51
C ALA A 30 -19.59 -8.16 15.90
N LYS A 31 -19.20 -9.37 16.30
CA LYS A 31 -18.54 -9.61 17.59
C LYS A 31 -17.18 -8.97 17.70
N ALA A 32 -16.44 -8.98 16.62
CA ALA A 32 -15.13 -8.35 16.60
C ALA A 32 -15.27 -6.81 16.70
N ARG A 33 -16.35 -6.22 16.15
CA ARG A 33 -16.71 -4.82 16.40
C ARG A 33 -17.06 -4.56 17.86
N ASP A 34 -17.89 -5.41 18.47
CA ASP A 34 -18.23 -5.29 19.90
C ASP A 34 -16.97 -5.31 20.78
N TYR A 35 -16.01 -6.20 20.47
CA TYR A 35 -14.73 -6.29 21.17
C TYR A 35 -13.91 -5.02 21.01
N HIS A 36 -13.77 -4.53 19.77
CA HIS A 36 -13.09 -3.28 19.48
C HIS A 36 -13.66 -2.11 20.29
N ASP A 37 -14.98 -1.91 20.23
CA ASP A 37 -15.63 -0.77 20.85
C ASP A 37 -15.53 -0.83 22.39
N ARG A 38 -15.50 -2.04 22.97
CA ARG A 38 -15.23 -2.24 24.40
C ARG A 38 -13.79 -1.90 24.76
N ALA A 39 -12.81 -2.41 24.00
CA ALA A 39 -11.40 -2.16 24.24
C ALA A 39 -11.07 -0.66 24.11
N LEU A 40 -11.60 0.01 23.08
CA LEU A 40 -11.42 1.45 22.88
C LEU A 40 -12.01 2.27 24.03
N ARG A 41 -13.19 1.89 24.54
CA ARG A 41 -13.80 2.56 25.71
C ARG A 41 -12.90 2.44 26.94
N LEU A 42 -12.33 1.26 27.20
CA LEU A 42 -11.40 1.07 28.32
C LEU A 42 -10.17 1.97 28.18
N CYS A 43 -9.56 2.03 26.99
CA CYS A 43 -8.43 2.94 26.74
C CYS A 43 -8.78 4.42 26.94
N ARG A 44 -10.02 4.84 26.64
CA ARG A 44 -10.49 6.22 26.80
C ARG A 44 -10.89 6.58 28.23
N MET A 45 -11.20 5.59 29.05
CA MET A 45 -11.57 5.77 30.46
C MET A 45 -10.36 5.75 31.40
N ALA A 46 -9.17 5.43 30.89
CA ALA A 46 -7.94 5.46 31.68
C ALA A 46 -7.72 6.85 32.27
N ASP A 47 -7.46 6.92 33.58
CA ASP A 47 -7.22 8.20 34.24
C ASP A 47 -5.84 8.78 33.89
N MET A 48 -5.58 10.04 34.26
CA MET A 48 -4.30 10.69 33.91
C MET A 48 -3.07 10.03 34.56
N ARG A 49 -3.23 9.30 35.68
CA ARG A 49 -2.14 8.56 36.33
C ARG A 49 -1.88 7.25 35.59
N GLU A 50 -2.94 6.53 35.23
CA GLU A 50 -2.86 5.32 34.39
C GLU A 50 -2.26 5.64 33.02
N VAL A 51 -2.62 6.78 32.41
CA VAL A 51 -2.03 7.23 31.15
C VAL A 51 -0.54 7.56 31.31
N SER A 52 -0.11 8.16 32.43
CA SER A 52 1.31 8.45 32.64
C SER A 52 2.15 7.19 32.81
N ASP A 53 1.58 6.16 33.45
CA ASP A 53 2.29 4.92 33.77
C ASP A 53 2.30 3.94 32.58
N ASP A 54 1.20 3.87 31.81
CA ASP A 54 0.99 2.87 30.74
C ASP A 54 0.91 3.47 29.32
N ALA A 55 1.45 4.69 29.10
CA ALA A 55 1.34 5.42 27.84
C ALA A 55 1.69 4.59 26.59
N ALA A 56 2.78 3.80 26.63
CA ALA A 56 3.18 2.94 25.53
C ALA A 56 2.20 1.78 25.29
N ALA A 57 1.71 1.13 26.36
CA ALA A 57 0.76 0.03 26.24
C ALA A 57 -0.59 0.51 25.68
N ILE A 58 -1.05 1.69 26.12
CA ILE A 58 -2.26 2.33 25.58
C ILE A 58 -2.08 2.67 24.11
N LEU A 59 -0.92 3.23 23.71
CA LEU A 59 -0.62 3.49 22.30
C LEU A 59 -0.63 2.20 21.46
N VAL A 60 0.04 1.15 21.92
CA VAL A 60 0.03 -0.16 21.26
C VAL A 60 -1.39 -0.71 21.12
N ALA A 61 -2.21 -0.62 22.17
CA ALA A 61 -3.60 -1.05 22.12
C ALA A 61 -4.38 -0.26 21.05
N GLN A 62 -4.26 1.07 21.01
CA GLN A 62 -4.93 1.88 19.98
C GLN A 62 -4.45 1.56 18.56
N ILE A 63 -3.15 1.28 18.36
CA ILE A 63 -2.61 0.86 17.06
C ILE A 63 -3.24 -0.46 16.60
N LEU A 64 -3.30 -1.45 17.48
CA LEU A 64 -3.90 -2.76 17.17
C LEU A 64 -5.40 -2.62 16.86
N LEU A 65 -6.10 -1.71 17.56
CA LEU A 65 -7.51 -1.39 17.29
C LEU A 65 -7.69 -0.68 15.94
N ALA A 66 -6.77 0.18 15.52
CA ALA A 66 -6.78 0.77 14.19
C ALA A 66 -6.61 -0.31 13.10
N TYR A 67 -5.60 -1.18 13.23
CA TYR A 67 -5.43 -2.32 12.31
C TYR A 67 -6.64 -3.27 12.28
N TYR A 68 -7.33 -3.40 13.41
CA TYR A 68 -8.59 -4.12 13.46
C TYR A 68 -9.66 -3.47 12.56
N HIS A 69 -9.80 -2.15 12.59
CA HIS A 69 -10.74 -1.45 11.70
C HIS A 69 -10.43 -1.70 10.22
N HIS A 70 -9.14 -1.64 9.86
CA HIS A 70 -8.64 -1.90 8.53
C HIS A 70 -9.00 -3.30 8.02
N ALA A 71 -8.87 -4.31 8.88
CA ALA A 71 -9.12 -5.69 8.55
C ALA A 71 -10.62 -6.05 8.51
N SER A 72 -11.44 -5.43 9.38
CA SER A 72 -12.74 -6.01 9.74
C SER A 72 -13.94 -5.07 9.62
N THR A 73 -13.74 -3.76 9.44
CA THR A 73 -14.85 -2.79 9.46
C THR A 73 -14.97 -2.02 8.15
N ASN A 74 -14.44 -0.81 8.05
CA ASN A 74 -14.34 -0.02 6.84
C ASN A 74 -13.14 0.94 6.94
N HIS A 75 -12.79 1.56 5.82
CA HIS A 75 -11.59 2.39 5.75
C HIS A 75 -11.76 3.72 6.47
N GLN A 76 -12.96 4.31 6.46
CA GLN A 76 -13.24 5.56 7.17
C GLN A 76 -12.94 5.43 8.68
N ARG A 77 -13.37 4.34 9.32
CA ARG A 77 -13.08 4.09 10.74
C ARG A 77 -11.60 3.84 11.01
N PHE A 78 -10.93 3.14 10.09
CA PHE A 78 -9.49 2.97 10.17
C PHE A 78 -8.79 4.33 10.18
N ARG A 79 -9.12 5.19 9.22
CA ARG A 79 -8.58 6.55 9.12
C ARG A 79 -8.86 7.39 10.37
N SER A 80 -10.08 7.33 10.91
CA SER A 80 -10.40 8.00 12.18
C SER A 80 -9.55 7.47 13.34
N ALA A 81 -9.35 6.16 13.45
CA ALA A 81 -8.53 5.57 14.51
C ALA A 81 -7.03 5.94 14.35
N VAL A 82 -6.52 6.02 13.12
CA VAL A 82 -5.16 6.55 12.88
C VAL A 82 -5.07 8.00 13.40
N TRP A 83 -6.08 8.84 13.14
CA TRP A 83 -6.13 10.21 13.65
C TRP A 83 -6.14 10.27 15.18
N ASP A 84 -6.97 9.45 15.83
CA ASP A 84 -7.03 9.34 17.30
C ASP A 84 -5.64 9.01 17.89
N THR A 85 -4.88 8.10 17.26
CA THR A 85 -3.51 7.78 17.73
C THR A 85 -2.53 8.94 17.60
N VAL A 86 -2.65 9.75 16.54
CA VAL A 86 -1.79 10.93 16.34
C VAL A 86 -2.07 11.98 17.41
N GLU A 87 -3.35 12.21 17.72
CA GLU A 87 -3.75 13.09 18.81
C GLU A 87 -3.24 12.57 20.17
N PHE A 88 -3.35 11.26 20.40
CA PHE A 88 -2.83 10.63 21.62
C PHE A 88 -1.31 10.82 21.77
N VAL A 89 -0.54 10.55 20.72
CA VAL A 89 0.92 10.74 20.71
C VAL A 89 1.28 12.21 20.94
N SER A 90 0.59 13.13 20.27
CA SER A 90 0.84 14.57 20.43
C SER A 90 0.62 15.04 21.87
N ARG A 91 -0.38 14.49 22.58
CA ARG A 91 -0.70 14.87 23.96
C ARG A 91 0.19 14.20 25.00
N ASN A 92 0.69 12.99 24.70
CA ASN A 92 1.37 12.14 25.69
C ASN A 92 2.84 11.83 25.34
N ARG A 93 3.44 12.56 24.39
CA ARG A 93 4.79 12.30 23.86
C ARG A 93 5.84 12.06 24.96
N GLU A 94 5.83 12.87 26.01
CA GLU A 94 6.84 12.79 27.08
C GLU A 94 6.69 11.51 27.90
N TYR A 95 5.46 11.12 28.23
CA TYR A 95 5.18 9.88 28.95
C TYR A 95 5.54 8.66 28.09
N ILE A 96 5.19 8.68 26.80
CA ILE A 96 5.56 7.62 25.86
C ILE A 96 7.08 7.48 25.79
N MET A 97 7.82 8.58 25.59
CA MET A 97 9.27 8.53 25.47
C MET A 97 9.97 8.05 26.75
N ARG A 98 9.39 8.28 27.93
CA ARG A 98 9.93 7.82 29.22
C ARG A 98 9.51 6.38 29.58
N SER A 99 8.45 5.87 28.97
CA SER A 99 7.92 4.54 29.28
C SER A 99 8.78 3.40 28.75
N ALA A 100 8.79 2.28 29.48
CA ALA A 100 9.40 1.05 29.01
C ALA A 100 8.70 0.57 27.72
N GLY A 101 9.46 0.41 26.63
CA GLY A 101 8.91 0.03 25.33
C GLY A 101 8.35 1.20 24.49
N GLY A 102 8.46 2.45 24.96
CA GLY A 102 7.99 3.64 24.24
C GLY A 102 8.52 3.77 22.81
N VAL A 103 9.80 3.50 22.59
CA VAL A 103 10.42 3.51 21.25
C VAL A 103 9.75 2.51 20.31
N GLY A 104 9.52 1.28 20.78
CA GLY A 104 8.83 0.26 19.98
C GLY A 104 7.39 0.64 19.66
N ALA A 105 6.68 1.22 20.64
CA ALA A 105 5.31 1.71 20.43
C ALA A 105 5.26 2.85 19.38
N LEU A 106 6.22 3.77 19.41
CA LEU A 106 6.34 4.85 18.43
C LEU A 106 6.70 4.36 17.02
N GLN A 107 7.56 3.34 16.91
CA GLN A 107 7.86 2.69 15.63
C GLN A 107 6.61 2.01 15.06
N MET A 108 5.86 1.28 15.89
CA MET A 108 4.57 0.70 15.48
C MET A 108 3.57 1.77 15.05
N TRP A 109 3.51 2.90 15.77
CA TRP A 109 2.66 4.03 15.42
C TRP A 109 3.05 4.64 14.06
N HIS A 110 4.35 4.79 13.79
CA HIS A 110 4.81 5.26 12.49
C HIS A 110 4.40 4.30 11.37
N ARG A 111 4.56 2.98 11.54
CA ARG A 111 4.10 1.98 10.54
C ARG A 111 2.61 2.08 10.27
N LEU A 112 1.80 2.25 11.31
CA LEU A 112 0.35 2.45 11.18
C LEU A 112 0.05 3.67 10.31
N CYS A 113 0.73 4.77 10.59
CA CYS A 113 0.55 6.02 9.87
C CYS A 113 1.00 5.94 8.40
N VAL A 114 2.09 5.23 8.12
CA VAL A 114 2.55 4.92 6.75
C VAL A 114 1.47 4.12 6.01
N SER A 115 0.90 3.10 6.64
CA SER A 115 -0.05 2.17 6.01
C SER A 115 -1.34 2.85 5.54
N HIS A 116 -1.72 3.97 6.16
CA HIS A 116 -2.88 4.76 5.71
C HIS A 116 -2.64 5.48 4.38
N ARG A 117 -1.39 5.78 3.99
CA ARG A 117 -1.08 6.72 2.90
C ARG A 117 -1.62 6.31 1.53
N LEU A 118 -1.61 5.01 1.19
CA LEU A 118 -2.09 4.54 -0.12
C LEU A 118 -3.58 4.79 -0.38
N SER A 119 -4.35 5.06 0.68
CA SER A 119 -5.76 5.41 0.55
C SER A 119 -6.01 6.89 0.28
N LYS A 120 -5.00 7.74 0.46
CA LYS A 120 -5.12 9.16 0.25
C LYS A 120 -5.30 9.45 -1.24
N PRO A 121 -6.32 10.23 -1.63
CA PRO A 121 -6.51 10.63 -3.02
C PRO A 121 -5.24 11.30 -3.56
N PRO A 122 -4.71 10.89 -4.73
CA PRO A 122 -3.48 11.45 -5.29
C PRO A 122 -3.54 12.96 -5.58
N SER A 123 -4.73 13.56 -5.61
CA SER A 123 -4.91 15.00 -5.75
C SER A 123 -4.48 15.79 -4.51
N LEU A 124 -4.54 15.19 -3.32
CA LEU A 124 -4.24 15.84 -2.04
C LEU A 124 -2.74 15.86 -1.75
N LEU A 125 -2.30 16.66 -0.77
CA LEU A 125 -0.88 16.89 -0.47
C LEU A 125 -0.13 15.58 -0.24
N LEU A 126 1.14 15.48 -0.62
CA LEU A 126 1.96 14.37 -0.13
C LEU A 126 2.24 14.56 1.36
N GLU A 127 2.61 13.48 2.03
CA GLU A 127 3.17 13.55 3.37
C GLU A 127 4.30 14.58 3.47
N GLY A 128 4.28 15.39 4.54
CA GLY A 128 5.31 16.39 4.82
C GLY A 128 5.15 17.70 4.06
N GLU A 129 4.26 17.79 3.06
CA GLU A 129 3.97 19.06 2.38
C GLU A 129 3.17 20.04 3.25
N GLY A 130 2.40 19.53 4.22
CA GLY A 130 1.56 20.36 5.08
C GLY A 130 0.38 19.61 5.67
N ARG A 131 -0.53 20.35 6.33
CA ARG A 131 -1.74 19.76 6.93
C ARG A 131 -2.68 19.26 5.85
N SER A 132 -3.18 18.04 6.01
CA SER A 132 -4.18 17.46 5.12
C SER A 132 -5.52 17.30 5.83
N SER A 133 -6.57 17.54 5.06
CA SER A 133 -7.97 17.29 5.43
C SER A 133 -8.32 15.81 5.44
N PHE A 134 -7.58 14.98 4.70
CA PHE A 134 -7.86 13.56 4.58
C PHE A 134 -7.33 12.76 5.77
N GLY A 135 -6.12 13.03 6.23
CA GLY A 135 -5.49 12.22 7.27
C GLY A 135 -4.24 12.90 7.83
N PRO A 136 -3.62 12.30 8.86
CA PRO A 136 -2.39 12.85 9.40
C PRO A 136 -1.34 12.90 8.29
N ASN A 137 -0.83 14.10 8.04
CA ASN A 137 0.07 14.41 6.93
C ASN A 137 1.31 15.17 7.38
N CYS A 138 1.31 15.63 8.62
CA CYS A 138 2.46 16.13 9.33
C CYS A 138 2.72 15.15 10.47
N PHE A 139 3.80 14.39 10.37
CA PHE A 139 4.38 13.73 11.53
C PHE A 139 5.16 14.77 12.32
N PRO A 140 5.68 14.45 13.54
CA PRO A 140 6.47 15.40 14.30
C PRO A 140 7.54 15.99 13.38
N ASP A 141 7.78 17.30 13.53
CA ASP A 141 8.71 18.06 12.69
C ASP A 141 10.01 17.24 12.47
N ALA A 142 10.65 17.35 11.30
CA ALA A 142 11.92 16.67 11.05
C ALA A 142 13.01 17.06 12.08
N THR A 143 12.81 18.19 12.76
CA THR A 143 13.61 18.68 13.89
C THR A 143 13.16 18.19 15.26
N ASP A 144 12.01 17.52 15.35
CA ASP A 144 11.45 16.98 16.59
C ASP A 144 12.19 15.68 16.98
N GLN A 145 12.57 15.59 18.25
CA GLN A 145 13.28 14.45 18.83
C GLN A 145 12.50 13.14 18.63
N LEU A 146 11.16 13.24 18.53
CA LEU A 146 10.27 12.14 18.25
C LEU A 146 10.44 11.56 16.83
N TYR A 147 10.61 12.42 15.81
CA TYR A 147 10.83 12.00 14.43
C TYR A 147 12.18 11.28 14.30
N LEU A 148 13.25 11.89 14.84
CA LEU A 148 14.58 11.30 14.83
C LEU A 148 14.61 9.94 15.55
N SER A 149 13.99 9.83 16.73
CA SER A 149 13.95 8.57 17.48
C SER A 149 13.18 7.46 16.75
N THR A 150 12.15 7.84 16.00
CA THR A 150 11.28 6.87 15.30
C THR A 150 11.84 6.43 13.96
N VAL A 151 12.43 7.36 13.19
CA VAL A 151 12.98 7.10 11.86
C VAL A 151 14.41 6.57 11.91
N LEU A 152 15.28 7.09 12.78
CA LEU A 152 16.66 6.58 12.91
C LEU A 152 16.70 5.21 13.59
N GLY A 153 15.76 4.93 14.49
CA GLY A 153 15.65 3.62 15.14
C GLY A 153 14.91 2.57 14.29
N MET A 154 14.41 2.96 13.11
CA MET A 154 13.56 2.12 12.28
C MET A 154 14.28 0.86 11.82
N SER A 155 13.61 -0.29 11.91
CA SER A 155 14.18 -1.54 11.42
C SER A 155 14.32 -1.53 9.89
N MET A 156 15.20 -2.38 9.37
CA MET A 156 15.36 -2.56 7.93
C MET A 156 14.07 -2.98 7.22
N ASP A 157 13.23 -3.79 7.89
CA ASP A 157 11.93 -4.22 7.37
C ASP A 157 10.97 -3.03 7.19
N ASP A 158 10.98 -2.09 8.13
CA ASP A 158 10.08 -0.93 8.10
C ASP A 158 10.56 0.13 7.14
N LEU A 159 11.88 0.29 7.01
CA LEU A 159 12.46 1.28 6.12
C LEU A 159 12.12 0.97 4.66
N ILE A 160 12.25 -0.30 4.23
CA ILE A 160 11.86 -0.67 2.87
C ILE A 160 10.36 -0.51 2.65
N TYR A 161 9.54 -0.83 3.66
CA TYR A 161 8.11 -0.61 3.59
C TYR A 161 7.76 0.88 3.46
N ASP A 162 8.36 1.77 4.25
CA ASP A 162 8.15 3.22 4.12
C ASP A 162 8.61 3.74 2.75
N ILE A 163 9.76 3.29 2.24
CA ILE A 163 10.24 3.65 0.89
C ILE A 163 9.23 3.20 -0.18
N LEU A 164 8.71 1.99 -0.09
CA LEU A 164 7.71 1.44 -1.01
C LEU A 164 6.45 2.30 -1.04
N ILE A 165 5.87 2.57 0.13
CA ILE A 165 4.62 3.30 0.26
C ILE A 165 4.78 4.75 -0.24
N LYS A 166 5.87 5.44 0.13
CA LYS A 166 6.15 6.79 -0.41
C LYS A 166 6.34 6.78 -1.93
N THR A 167 7.04 5.77 -2.45
CA THR A 167 7.25 5.61 -3.90
C THR A 167 5.91 5.46 -4.64
N MET A 168 5.01 4.63 -4.11
CA MET A 168 3.67 4.41 -4.68
C MET A 168 2.78 5.65 -4.59
N GLU A 169 2.84 6.39 -3.49
CA GLU A 169 2.10 7.66 -3.31
C GLU A 169 2.52 8.68 -4.38
N ILE A 170 3.83 8.90 -4.53
CA ILE A 170 4.38 9.82 -5.54
C ILE A 170 4.05 9.35 -6.95
N ARG A 171 4.21 8.06 -7.25
CA ARG A 171 3.90 7.48 -8.57
C ARG A 171 2.42 7.64 -8.92
N SER A 172 1.52 7.36 -7.99
CA SER A 172 0.08 7.50 -8.22
C SER A 172 -0.28 8.95 -8.58
N ARG A 173 0.34 9.93 -7.90
CA ARG A 173 0.16 11.36 -8.21
C ARG A 173 0.71 11.72 -9.59
N LEU A 174 1.88 11.22 -9.97
CA LEU A 174 2.45 11.41 -11.31
C LEU A 174 1.49 10.92 -12.41
N VAL A 175 1.02 9.68 -12.29
CA VAL A 175 0.10 9.08 -13.28
C VAL A 175 -1.21 9.87 -13.36
N VAL A 176 -1.83 10.18 -12.23
CA VAL A 176 -3.09 10.95 -12.19
C VAL A 176 -2.92 12.34 -12.79
N PHE A 177 -1.87 13.06 -12.41
CA PHE A 177 -1.65 14.43 -12.89
C PHE A 177 -1.44 14.45 -14.40
N ARG A 178 -0.72 13.48 -14.96
CA ARG A 178 -0.60 13.33 -16.41
C ARG A 178 -1.95 13.10 -17.08
N CYS A 179 -2.75 12.17 -16.58
CA CYS A 179 -4.06 11.86 -17.17
C CYS A 179 -5.00 13.07 -17.13
N VAL A 180 -5.01 13.78 -16.00
CA VAL A 180 -5.82 15.00 -15.81
C VAL A 180 -5.34 16.12 -16.73
N ALA A 181 -4.02 16.35 -16.79
CA ALA A 181 -3.44 17.36 -17.66
C ALA A 181 -3.78 17.10 -19.14
N TYR A 182 -3.70 15.84 -19.58
CA TYR A 182 -4.13 15.42 -20.91
C TYR A 182 -5.64 15.66 -21.13
N HIS A 183 -6.49 15.22 -20.19
CA HIS A 183 -7.96 15.36 -20.28
C HIS A 183 -8.39 16.82 -20.44
N TYR A 184 -7.81 17.73 -19.65
CA TYR A 184 -8.11 19.16 -19.69
C TYR A 184 -7.25 19.95 -20.70
N ARG A 185 -6.35 19.28 -21.43
CA ARG A 185 -5.43 19.88 -22.42
C ARG A 185 -4.57 21.01 -21.84
N ILE A 186 -4.02 20.80 -20.66
CA ILE A 186 -3.11 21.73 -19.98
C ILE A 186 -1.73 21.09 -19.77
N PRO A 187 -0.67 21.88 -19.56
CA PRO A 187 0.64 21.33 -19.19
C PRO A 187 0.60 20.59 -17.84
N GLU A 188 1.33 19.49 -17.69
CA GLU A 188 1.46 18.77 -16.40
C GLU A 188 2.04 19.64 -15.27
N SER A 189 2.78 20.69 -15.62
CA SER A 189 3.34 21.67 -14.68
C SER A 189 2.36 22.77 -14.27
N SER A 190 1.14 22.80 -14.83
CA SER A 190 0.16 23.83 -14.53
C SER A 190 -0.24 23.83 -13.05
N ARG A 191 -0.43 25.03 -12.50
CA ARG A 191 -0.85 25.21 -11.11
C ARG A 191 -2.28 24.73 -10.84
N GLU A 192 -3.07 24.56 -11.88
CA GLU A 192 -4.47 24.17 -11.79
C GLU A 192 -4.65 22.64 -11.74
N VAL A 193 -3.62 21.87 -12.14
CA VAL A 193 -3.68 20.39 -12.23
C VAL A 193 -4.15 19.76 -10.93
N GLY A 194 -3.69 20.23 -9.77
CA GLY A 194 -4.10 19.69 -8.47
C GLY A 194 -5.60 19.85 -8.20
N GLY A 195 -6.16 21.04 -8.44
CA GLY A 195 -7.58 21.31 -8.26
C GLY A 195 -8.45 20.55 -9.26
N LEU A 196 -8.03 20.50 -10.53
CA LEU A 196 -8.70 19.73 -11.58
C LEU A 196 -8.67 18.23 -11.30
N ALA A 197 -7.54 17.70 -10.81
CA ALA A 197 -7.42 16.32 -10.39
C ALA A 197 -8.36 16.01 -9.23
N HIS A 198 -8.45 16.91 -8.24
CA HIS A 198 -9.39 16.74 -7.13
C HIS A 198 -10.84 16.71 -7.61
N GLY A 199 -11.24 17.66 -8.47
CA GLY A 199 -12.59 17.70 -9.04
C GLY A 199 -12.94 16.44 -9.82
N LEU A 200 -12.08 16.05 -10.76
CA LEU A 200 -12.29 14.87 -11.61
C LEU A 200 -12.32 13.57 -10.79
N LEU A 201 -11.34 13.35 -9.91
CA LEU A 201 -11.29 12.15 -9.07
C LEU A 201 -12.48 12.09 -8.12
N THR A 202 -12.88 13.20 -7.50
CA THR A 202 -14.02 13.23 -6.58
C THR A 202 -15.31 12.81 -7.29
N GLN A 203 -15.53 13.33 -8.50
CA GLN A 203 -16.65 12.93 -9.35
C GLN A 203 -16.58 11.44 -9.71
N MET A 204 -15.44 10.96 -10.17
CA MET A 204 -15.28 9.57 -10.61
C MET A 204 -15.37 8.57 -9.45
N LEU A 205 -14.81 8.90 -8.30
CA LEU A 205 -14.87 8.08 -7.09
C LEU A 205 -16.25 8.16 -6.40
N GLY A 206 -17.16 9.03 -6.85
CA GLY A 206 -18.46 9.25 -6.21
C GLY A 206 -18.35 9.79 -4.79
N ARG A 207 -17.26 10.51 -4.48
CA ARG A 207 -17.03 11.11 -3.16
C ARG A 207 -17.78 12.44 -3.06
N PRO A 208 -18.22 12.85 -1.85
CA PRO A 208 -18.75 14.20 -1.67
C PRO A 208 -17.65 15.22 -1.94
N PHE A 209 -18.01 16.33 -2.58
CA PHE A 209 -17.08 17.43 -2.81
C PHE A 209 -16.89 18.24 -1.52
N VAL A 210 -15.64 18.36 -1.08
CA VAL A 210 -15.27 19.03 0.18
C VAL A 210 -14.38 20.24 -0.14
N LEU A 211 -14.79 21.43 0.29
CA LEU A 211 -14.08 22.68 -0.04
C LEU A 211 -12.67 22.74 0.57
N GLU A 212 -12.49 22.14 1.73
CA GLU A 212 -11.20 22.02 2.40
C GLU A 212 -10.23 21.14 1.60
N GLU A 213 -10.70 20.02 1.05
CA GLU A 213 -9.92 19.13 0.16
C GLU A 213 -9.54 19.87 -1.14
N LEU A 214 -10.45 20.66 -1.72
CA LEU A 214 -10.15 21.49 -2.88
C LEU A 214 -9.09 22.56 -2.56
N SER A 215 -9.24 23.26 -1.42
CA SER A 215 -8.26 24.26 -0.96
C SER A 215 -6.88 23.63 -0.78
N GLU A 216 -6.83 22.44 -0.19
CA GLU A 216 -5.61 21.64 -0.04
C GLU A 216 -4.99 21.30 -1.40
N ALA A 217 -5.78 20.78 -2.35
CA ALA A 217 -5.32 20.41 -3.68
C ALA A 217 -4.73 21.60 -4.45
N HIS A 218 -5.32 22.79 -4.30
CA HIS A 218 -4.79 24.04 -4.85
C HIS A 218 -3.48 24.50 -4.19
N LYS A 219 -3.30 24.22 -2.89
CA LYS A 219 -2.10 24.59 -2.12
C LYS A 219 -0.90 23.66 -2.36
N GLY A 220 -1.07 22.55 -3.08
CA GLY A 220 -0.01 21.60 -3.38
C GLY A 220 1.26 22.25 -3.92
N PHE A 221 2.36 22.08 -3.17
CA PHE A 221 3.66 22.66 -3.51
C PHE A 221 4.42 21.77 -4.51
N VAL A 222 4.23 20.45 -4.43
CA VAL A 222 4.96 19.47 -5.25
C VAL A 222 4.15 19.09 -6.49
N ARG A 223 4.66 19.48 -7.67
CA ARG A 223 4.02 19.21 -8.98
C ARG A 223 5.04 18.96 -10.08
N GLY A 224 4.68 18.16 -11.09
CA GLY A 224 5.51 17.91 -12.26
C GLY A 224 6.92 17.41 -11.91
N SER A 225 7.96 18.09 -12.37
CA SER A 225 9.37 17.73 -12.13
C SER A 225 9.75 17.60 -10.65
N HIS A 226 9.05 18.29 -9.73
CA HIS A 226 9.29 18.12 -8.29
C HIS A 226 9.00 16.69 -7.82
N LEU A 227 7.97 16.04 -8.39
CA LEU A 227 7.63 14.65 -8.06
C LEU A 227 8.75 13.68 -8.47
N LEU A 228 9.43 13.96 -9.58
CA LEU A 228 10.63 13.21 -9.99
C LEU A 228 11.79 13.42 -9.02
N GLY A 229 11.98 14.66 -8.54
CA GLY A 229 12.94 14.95 -7.48
C GLY A 229 12.65 14.15 -6.20
N LEU A 230 11.39 14.04 -5.79
CA LEU A 230 11.01 13.22 -4.63
C LEU A 230 11.23 11.72 -4.85
N LEU A 231 10.97 11.21 -6.07
CA LEU A 231 11.33 9.83 -6.42
C LEU A 231 12.84 9.60 -6.35
N HIS A 232 13.65 10.58 -6.76
CA HIS A 232 15.10 10.51 -6.63
C HIS A 232 15.53 10.38 -5.16
N VAL A 233 14.92 11.16 -4.26
CA VAL A 233 15.14 11.01 -2.81
C VAL A 233 14.80 9.59 -2.33
N GLN A 234 13.70 8.99 -2.81
CA GLN A 234 13.38 7.60 -2.47
C GLN A 234 14.41 6.60 -3.04
N LYS A 235 14.97 6.87 -4.23
CA LYS A 235 16.05 6.08 -4.83
C LYS A 235 17.33 6.13 -3.99
N GLU A 236 17.68 7.29 -3.43
CA GLU A 236 18.81 7.42 -2.49
C GLU A 236 18.54 6.66 -1.19
N ARG A 237 17.34 6.80 -0.61
CA ARG A 237 16.93 6.02 0.58
C ARG A 237 17.00 4.52 0.35
N LEU A 238 16.57 4.05 -0.83
CA LEU A 238 16.69 2.64 -1.21
C LEU A 238 18.15 2.21 -1.33
N SER A 239 19.03 3.08 -1.82
CA SER A 239 20.46 2.80 -1.93
C SER A 239 21.11 2.65 -0.56
N MET A 240 20.75 3.50 0.41
CA MET A 240 21.17 3.36 1.80
C MET A 240 20.67 2.04 2.41
N TRP A 241 19.40 1.70 2.18
CA TRP A 241 18.83 0.43 2.65
C TRP A 241 19.60 -0.78 2.09
N LYS A 242 19.95 -0.77 0.80
CA LYS A 242 20.77 -1.84 0.20
C LYS A 242 22.14 -1.96 0.87
N ALA A 243 22.83 -0.84 1.07
CA ALA A 243 24.15 -0.82 1.69
C ALA A 243 24.13 -1.37 3.13
N LEU A 244 23.12 -0.99 3.91
CA LEU A 244 22.92 -1.51 5.27
C LEU A 244 22.67 -3.02 5.27
N ARG A 245 21.79 -3.49 4.37
CA ARG A 245 21.48 -4.91 4.22
C ARG A 245 22.70 -5.74 3.82
N ASP A 246 23.56 -5.20 2.96
CA ASP A 246 24.76 -5.89 2.49
C ASP A 246 25.83 -5.93 3.61
N THR A 247 25.88 -4.92 4.47
CA THR A 247 26.72 -4.89 5.68
C THR A 247 26.28 -5.93 6.71
N GLU A 248 24.96 -6.04 6.97
CA GLU A 248 24.40 -7.08 7.86
C GLU A 248 24.68 -8.51 7.36
N ARG A 249 24.84 -8.70 6.04
CA ARG A 249 25.15 -10.00 5.43
C ARG A 249 26.65 -10.36 5.43
N SER A 250 27.53 -9.45 5.87
CA SER A 250 28.99 -9.66 5.92
C SER A 250 29.39 -10.79 6.89
N PRO A 251 30.43 -11.60 6.59
CA PRO A 251 30.82 -12.75 7.41
C PRO A 251 31.13 -12.44 8.88
N VAL A 252 31.54 -11.20 9.16
CA VAL A 252 31.96 -10.74 10.51
C VAL A 252 30.75 -10.52 11.44
N SER A 253 29.57 -10.16 10.92
CA SER A 253 28.35 -10.01 11.75
C SER A 253 27.74 -11.38 12.12
N ARG A 254 27.91 -12.40 11.27
CA ARG A 254 27.37 -13.75 11.50
C ARG A 254 27.99 -14.44 12.72
N GLN A 255 29.21 -14.06 13.11
CA GLN A 255 29.86 -14.60 14.32
C GLN A 255 29.28 -14.02 15.62
N ALA A 256 28.60 -12.87 15.58
CA ALA A 256 27.92 -12.28 16.75
C ALA A 256 26.49 -12.82 16.95
N ASP A 257 25.91 -13.48 15.93
CA ASP A 257 24.53 -13.99 15.94
C ASP A 257 24.44 -15.48 16.32
N ASN A 258 25.54 -16.09 16.78
CA ASN A 258 25.64 -17.50 17.26
C ASN A 258 24.82 -17.79 18.55
N HIS A 259 23.92 -16.89 18.95
CA HIS A 259 22.95 -17.12 20.03
C HIS A 259 21.53 -17.44 19.52
N ARG A 260 21.34 -17.60 18.19
CA ARG A 260 20.04 -17.91 17.57
C ARG A 260 19.77 -19.39 17.28
N ASP A 261 20.50 -20.32 17.91
CA ASP A 261 20.32 -21.77 17.69
C ASP A 261 19.01 -22.38 18.24
N ASN A 262 18.07 -21.56 18.71
CA ASN A 262 16.77 -22.00 19.24
C ASN A 262 15.56 -21.31 18.56
N VAL A 263 15.67 -20.90 17.29
CA VAL A 263 14.50 -20.40 16.54
C VAL A 263 13.67 -21.57 16.05
N SER A 264 12.36 -21.55 16.35
CA SER A 264 11.47 -22.62 15.91
C SER A 264 11.35 -22.67 14.37
N PRO A 265 11.08 -23.84 13.75
CA PRO A 265 10.95 -23.95 12.31
C PRO A 265 9.90 -22.99 11.69
N GLY A 266 8.84 -22.66 12.44
CA GLY A 266 7.81 -21.70 12.02
C GLY A 266 8.30 -20.26 11.99
N GLU A 267 9.04 -19.82 13.00
CA GLU A 267 9.63 -18.47 13.05
C GLU A 267 10.69 -18.27 11.96
N TRP A 268 11.46 -19.32 11.64
CA TRP A 268 12.43 -19.29 10.56
C TRP A 268 11.78 -19.13 9.18
N SER A 269 10.64 -19.80 8.95
CA SER A 269 9.85 -19.65 7.73
C SER A 269 9.31 -18.22 7.57
N LEU A 270 8.76 -17.64 8.65
CA LEU A 270 8.23 -16.26 8.63
C LEU A 270 9.32 -15.21 8.38
N ALA A 271 10.48 -15.34 9.02
CA ALA A 271 11.61 -14.44 8.81
C ALA A 271 12.13 -14.52 7.35
N THR A 272 12.19 -15.74 6.81
CA THR A 272 12.58 -15.97 5.42
C THR A 272 11.58 -15.35 4.45
N HIS A 273 10.28 -15.57 4.68
CA HIS A 273 9.21 -14.97 3.88
C HIS A 273 9.29 -13.44 3.85
N ARG A 274 9.44 -12.80 5.02
CA ARG A 274 9.56 -11.35 5.12
C ARG A 274 10.77 -10.80 4.36
N LYS A 275 11.91 -11.46 4.47
CA LYS A 275 13.13 -11.08 3.73
C LYS A 275 12.91 -11.17 2.22
N THR A 276 12.16 -12.17 1.76
CA THR A 276 11.80 -12.33 0.35
C THR A 276 10.84 -11.23 -0.09
N MET A 277 9.80 -10.93 0.69
CA MET A 277 8.88 -9.81 0.43
C MET A 277 9.59 -8.46 0.37
N ASN A 278 10.54 -8.18 1.28
CA ASN A 278 11.37 -6.98 1.22
C ASN A 278 12.17 -6.86 -0.08
N THR A 279 12.58 -8.00 -0.66
CA THR A 279 13.27 -8.01 -1.96
C THR A 279 12.29 -7.71 -3.10
N LEU A 280 11.05 -8.19 -3.03
CA LEU A 280 10.00 -7.81 -3.97
C LEU A 280 9.68 -6.31 -3.89
N TYR A 281 9.58 -5.74 -2.68
CA TYR A 281 9.38 -4.30 -2.49
C TYR A 281 10.51 -3.48 -3.11
N GLN A 282 11.77 -3.90 -2.92
CA GLN A 282 12.92 -3.28 -3.58
C GLN A 282 12.74 -3.25 -5.11
N ILE A 283 12.34 -4.37 -5.71
CA ILE A 283 12.15 -4.45 -7.17
C ILE A 283 11.00 -3.52 -7.62
N LEU A 284 9.88 -3.46 -6.89
CA LEU A 284 8.78 -2.55 -7.23
C LEU A 284 9.21 -1.08 -7.17
N CYS A 285 10.03 -0.71 -6.19
CA CYS A 285 10.62 0.64 -6.12
C CYS A 285 11.50 0.92 -7.33
N GLU A 286 12.42 0.00 -7.66
CA GLU A 286 13.30 0.13 -8.84
C GLU A 286 12.50 0.27 -10.13
N MET A 287 11.48 -0.58 -10.33
CA MET A 287 10.59 -0.50 -11.49
C MET A 287 9.86 0.83 -11.56
N SER A 288 9.37 1.36 -10.42
CA SER A 288 8.71 2.66 -10.37
C SER A 288 9.66 3.81 -10.73
N PHE A 289 10.94 3.72 -10.34
CA PHE A 289 11.94 4.71 -10.72
C PHE A 289 12.21 4.66 -12.22
N GLU A 290 12.49 3.47 -12.77
CA GLU A 290 12.77 3.30 -14.20
C GLU A 290 11.58 3.74 -15.07
N GLU A 291 10.34 3.40 -14.69
CA GLU A 291 9.14 3.86 -15.37
C GLU A 291 9.03 5.39 -15.36
N ALA A 292 9.16 6.02 -14.19
CA ALA A 292 9.06 7.47 -14.07
C ALA A 292 10.14 8.16 -14.91
N TYR A 293 11.40 7.72 -14.84
CA TYR A 293 12.47 8.30 -15.67
C TYR A 293 12.21 8.13 -17.16
N ALA A 294 11.75 6.95 -17.60
CA ALA A 294 11.48 6.67 -19.01
C ALA A 294 10.42 7.60 -19.63
N VAL A 295 9.37 7.93 -18.87
CA VAL A 295 8.31 8.78 -19.43
C VAL A 295 8.71 10.25 -19.50
N TYR A 296 9.61 10.71 -18.63
CA TYR A 296 10.07 12.11 -18.62
C TYR A 296 11.42 12.34 -19.32
N ALA A 297 12.07 11.27 -19.79
CA ALA A 297 13.19 11.30 -20.72
C ALA A 297 12.71 11.82 -22.09
N THR A 298 12.77 13.13 -22.27
CA THR A 298 12.03 13.83 -23.33
C THR A 298 12.57 13.66 -24.75
N ASN A 299 13.74 13.05 -25.00
CA ASN A 299 14.38 13.17 -26.33
C ASN A 299 15.12 11.94 -26.88
N PHE A 300 15.11 10.77 -26.22
CA PHE A 300 15.98 9.67 -26.64
C PHE A 300 15.24 8.33 -26.67
N ALA A 301 14.90 7.85 -27.87
CA ALA A 301 14.36 6.49 -28.08
C ALA A 301 15.24 5.39 -27.47
N SER A 302 16.56 5.63 -27.37
CA SER A 302 17.51 4.75 -26.68
C SER A 302 17.25 4.64 -25.17
N GLU A 303 16.84 5.73 -24.50
CA GLU A 303 16.54 5.73 -23.06
C GLU A 303 15.24 4.97 -22.78
N GLN A 304 14.22 5.11 -23.64
CA GLN A 304 12.98 4.33 -23.55
C GLN A 304 13.22 2.83 -23.77
N HIS A 305 14.04 2.47 -24.75
CA HIS A 305 14.40 1.07 -25.01
C HIS A 305 15.22 0.45 -23.87
N SER A 306 16.15 1.23 -23.30
CA SER A 306 16.93 0.84 -22.11
C SER A 306 16.02 0.58 -20.92
N ALA A 307 15.08 1.48 -20.65
CA ALA A 307 14.12 1.33 -19.56
C ALA A 307 13.19 0.13 -19.75
N ALA A 308 12.67 -0.11 -20.96
CA ALA A 308 11.86 -1.29 -21.24
C ALA A 308 12.63 -2.60 -21.00
N THR A 309 13.91 -2.64 -21.38
CA THR A 309 14.79 -3.79 -21.12
C THR A 309 15.03 -3.97 -19.61
N ALA A 310 15.27 -2.89 -18.88
CA ALA A 310 15.45 -2.91 -17.44
C ALA A 310 14.20 -3.40 -16.71
N LEU A 311 13.03 -2.86 -17.06
CA LEU A 311 11.72 -3.25 -16.51
C LEU A 311 11.40 -4.71 -16.78
N SER A 312 11.65 -5.20 -18.00
CA SER A 312 11.48 -6.61 -18.36
C SER A 312 12.32 -7.53 -17.47
N ARG A 313 13.61 -7.20 -17.30
CA ARG A 313 14.52 -7.96 -16.42
C ARG A 313 14.07 -7.94 -14.96
N LEU A 314 13.65 -6.78 -14.46
CA LEU A 314 13.13 -6.63 -13.09
C LEU A 314 11.87 -7.47 -12.89
N ALA A 315 10.94 -7.46 -13.84
CA ALA A 315 9.73 -8.27 -13.79
C ALA A 315 10.03 -9.78 -13.82
N GLN A 316 11.00 -10.22 -14.65
CA GLN A 316 11.46 -11.61 -14.66
C GLN A 316 12.07 -12.02 -13.31
N ASN A 317 12.94 -11.18 -12.74
CA ASN A 317 13.51 -11.41 -11.42
C ASN A 317 12.43 -11.47 -10.33
N PHE A 318 11.43 -10.60 -10.41
CA PHE A 318 10.28 -10.62 -9.51
C PHE A 318 9.56 -11.97 -9.59
N CYS A 319 9.22 -12.43 -10.80
CA CYS A 319 8.55 -13.73 -11.01
C CYS A 319 9.40 -14.90 -10.49
N HIS A 320 10.70 -14.87 -10.73
CA HIS A 320 11.62 -15.88 -10.21
C HIS A 320 11.59 -15.92 -8.68
N ILE A 321 11.65 -14.77 -8.00
CA ILE A 321 11.58 -14.71 -6.54
C ILE A 321 10.23 -15.24 -6.03
N VAL A 322 9.11 -14.83 -6.65
CA VAL A 322 7.78 -15.34 -6.29
C VAL A 322 7.71 -16.86 -6.43
N SER A 323 8.36 -17.46 -7.43
CA SER A 323 8.39 -18.92 -7.60
C SER A 323 9.10 -19.68 -6.48
N THR A 324 9.89 -18.99 -5.66
CA THR A 324 10.61 -19.55 -4.50
C THR A 324 9.91 -19.32 -3.17
N LEU A 325 8.80 -18.57 -3.15
CA LEU A 325 8.03 -18.30 -1.94
C LEU A 325 7.33 -19.56 -1.42
N ASP A 326 7.31 -19.72 -0.10
CA ASP A 326 6.37 -20.63 0.54
C ASP A 326 4.98 -19.97 0.58
N PHE A 327 4.13 -20.34 -0.37
CA PHE A 327 2.76 -19.84 -0.43
C PHE A 327 1.92 -20.18 0.82
N ALA A 328 2.33 -21.13 1.67
CA ALA A 328 1.64 -21.33 2.96
C ALA A 328 1.90 -20.18 3.94
N ALA A 329 3.10 -19.60 3.92
CA ALA A 329 3.47 -18.48 4.80
C ALA A 329 2.73 -17.19 4.43
N VAL A 330 2.46 -16.97 3.13
CA VAL A 330 1.73 -15.78 2.59
C VAL A 330 0.46 -15.48 3.39
N GLY A 331 -0.37 -16.49 3.67
CA GLY A 331 -1.65 -16.31 4.36
C GLY A 331 -1.57 -15.94 5.85
N THR A 332 -0.36 -15.90 6.42
CA THR A 332 -0.13 -15.62 7.85
C THR A 332 0.91 -14.52 8.10
N ALA A 333 1.87 -14.36 7.18
CA ALA A 333 2.98 -13.43 7.30
C ALA A 333 2.70 -12.04 6.70
N ASP A 334 1.80 -11.96 5.71
CA ASP A 334 1.45 -10.71 5.00
C ASP A 334 0.33 -9.92 5.70
N VAL A 335 0.06 -10.25 6.97
CA VAL A 335 -0.98 -9.59 7.76
C VAL A 335 -0.47 -8.23 8.22
N TYR A 336 -1.20 -7.16 7.90
CA TYR A 336 -0.87 -5.76 8.22
C TYR A 336 0.37 -5.18 7.51
N THR A 337 0.79 -5.79 6.40
CA THR A 337 1.84 -5.30 5.50
C THR A 337 1.33 -5.30 4.04
N PHE A 338 2.19 -4.91 3.10
CA PHE A 338 1.87 -4.88 1.67
C PHE A 338 1.92 -6.30 1.11
N SER A 339 0.77 -6.92 0.93
CA SER A 339 0.68 -8.35 0.63
C SER A 339 1.32 -8.75 -0.69
N LEU A 340 1.59 -10.05 -0.87
CA LEU A 340 1.98 -10.59 -2.17
C LEU A 340 0.94 -10.27 -3.26
N ALA A 341 -0.35 -10.35 -2.94
CA ALA A 341 -1.42 -10.00 -3.89
C ALA A 341 -1.33 -8.55 -4.36
N GLU A 342 -1.10 -7.61 -3.44
CA GLU A 342 -0.88 -6.21 -3.77
C GLU A 342 0.43 -6.00 -4.54
N SER A 343 1.49 -6.73 -4.19
CA SER A 343 2.77 -6.68 -4.89
C SER A 343 2.64 -7.15 -6.35
N LEU A 344 1.87 -8.21 -6.60
CA LEU A 344 1.54 -8.69 -7.95
C LEU A 344 0.67 -7.68 -8.71
N LEU A 345 -0.28 -7.03 -8.04
CA LEU A 345 -1.08 -5.97 -8.65
C LEU A 345 -0.20 -4.78 -9.08
N GLN A 346 0.74 -4.37 -8.23
CA GLN A 346 1.67 -3.28 -8.57
C GLN A 346 2.61 -3.67 -9.70
N LEU A 347 3.07 -4.93 -9.72
CA LEU A 347 3.89 -5.46 -10.82
C LEU A 347 3.16 -5.33 -12.17
N VAL A 348 1.90 -5.74 -12.26
CA VAL A 348 1.17 -5.70 -13.54
C VAL A 348 0.82 -4.30 -14.02
N VAL A 349 0.77 -3.29 -13.15
CA VAL A 349 0.59 -1.90 -13.60
C VAL A 349 1.92 -1.23 -13.95
N LEU A 350 3.05 -1.78 -13.52
CA LEU A 350 4.39 -1.32 -13.89
C LEU A 350 4.91 -2.00 -15.17
N TRP A 351 4.62 -3.29 -15.36
CA TRP A 351 5.05 -4.07 -16.52
C TRP A 351 3.97 -5.04 -16.98
N ARG A 352 3.79 -5.19 -18.29
CA ARG A 352 2.79 -6.09 -18.88
C ARG A 352 3.43 -6.95 -19.97
N SER A 353 3.11 -8.24 -19.97
CA SER A 353 3.40 -9.16 -21.06
C SER A 353 2.50 -10.40 -20.95
N ASP A 354 2.29 -11.11 -22.05
CA ASP A 354 1.49 -12.35 -22.05
C ASP A 354 2.11 -13.40 -21.11
N SER A 355 3.44 -13.49 -21.09
CA SER A 355 4.19 -14.36 -20.19
C SER A 355 3.99 -14.00 -18.72
N LEU A 356 3.92 -12.70 -18.39
CA LEU A 356 3.68 -12.24 -17.03
C LEU A 356 2.26 -12.61 -16.59
N PHE A 357 1.25 -12.31 -17.41
CA PHE A 357 -0.13 -12.67 -17.07
C PHE A 357 -0.34 -14.17 -16.95
N HIS A 358 0.30 -14.96 -17.82
CA HIS A 358 0.30 -16.43 -17.70
C HIS A 358 0.92 -16.89 -16.38
N PHE A 359 2.11 -16.38 -16.03
CA PHE A 359 2.75 -16.72 -14.75
C PHE A 359 1.85 -16.36 -13.56
N ILE A 360 1.31 -15.14 -13.53
CA ILE A 360 0.52 -14.69 -12.39
C ILE A 360 -0.79 -15.48 -12.30
N LEU A 361 -1.62 -15.44 -13.35
CA LEU A 361 -2.99 -15.95 -13.30
C LEU A 361 -3.07 -17.48 -13.34
N ASP A 362 -2.11 -18.16 -13.99
CA ASP A 362 -2.19 -19.61 -14.21
C ASP A 362 -1.20 -20.41 -13.34
N VAL A 363 -0.17 -19.77 -12.78
CA VAL A 363 0.86 -20.46 -11.97
C VAL A 363 0.86 -19.97 -10.53
N ALA A 364 1.14 -18.69 -10.29
CA ALA A 364 1.27 -18.16 -8.93
C ALA A 364 -0.08 -18.14 -8.21
N TRP A 365 -1.11 -17.60 -8.86
CA TRP A 365 -2.42 -17.40 -8.23
C TRP A 365 -3.11 -18.69 -7.80
N PRO A 366 -3.17 -19.76 -8.64
CA PRO A 366 -3.73 -21.03 -8.21
C PRO A 366 -2.97 -21.66 -7.04
N ASN A 367 -1.65 -21.42 -6.94
CA ASN A 367 -0.87 -21.88 -5.80
C ASN A 367 -1.17 -21.09 -4.52
N ILE A 368 -1.37 -19.77 -4.62
CA ILE A 368 -1.85 -18.95 -3.52
C ILE A 368 -3.20 -19.49 -3.04
N GLU A 369 -4.20 -19.60 -3.91
CA GLU A 369 -5.56 -20.06 -3.55
C GLU A 369 -5.60 -21.48 -2.97
N ARG A 370 -4.71 -22.36 -3.42
CA ARG A 370 -4.60 -23.74 -2.90
C ARG A 370 -4.00 -23.78 -1.49
N LYS A 371 -3.06 -22.89 -1.18
CA LYS A 371 -2.26 -22.91 0.06
C LYS A 371 -2.81 -21.96 1.12
N THR A 372 -3.39 -20.85 0.70
CA THR A 372 -4.02 -19.85 1.54
C THR A 372 -5.51 -19.80 1.19
N ARG A 373 -6.37 -19.80 2.20
CA ARG A 373 -7.83 -19.75 1.96
C ARG A 373 -8.31 -18.35 1.56
N GLY A 374 -7.46 -17.51 0.96
CA GLY A 374 -7.79 -16.13 0.60
C GLY A 374 -7.97 -15.18 1.79
N PHE A 375 -7.37 -15.50 2.95
CA PHE A 375 -7.37 -14.66 4.14
C PHE A 375 -6.10 -13.80 4.18
N GLU A 376 -6.06 -12.74 3.39
CA GLU A 376 -5.10 -11.66 3.63
C GLU A 376 -5.88 -10.50 4.27
N HIS A 377 -5.57 -10.16 5.51
CA HIS A 377 -6.05 -8.93 6.16
C HIS A 377 -5.27 -7.70 5.67
N SER A 378 -5.02 -7.64 4.37
CA SER A 378 -4.28 -6.57 3.71
C SER A 378 -5.22 -5.45 3.23
N HIS A 379 -4.67 -4.40 2.61
CA HIS A 379 -5.48 -3.25 2.17
C HIS A 379 -6.53 -3.66 1.14
N TYR A 380 -6.20 -4.64 0.31
CA TYR A 380 -7.06 -5.18 -0.73
C TYR A 380 -7.43 -6.64 -0.46
N PRO A 381 -8.72 -7.02 -0.48
CA PRO A 381 -9.09 -8.43 -0.55
C PRO A 381 -8.36 -9.14 -1.69
N THR A 382 -7.76 -10.30 -1.43
CA THR A 382 -6.96 -11.05 -2.43
C THR A 382 -7.73 -11.27 -3.73
N HIS A 383 -8.99 -11.69 -3.67
CA HIS A 383 -9.81 -11.89 -4.87
C HIS A 383 -10.04 -10.59 -5.68
N LEU A 384 -10.06 -9.43 -5.02
CA LEU A 384 -10.21 -8.13 -5.67
C LEU A 384 -8.96 -7.82 -6.50
N ALA A 385 -7.77 -8.07 -5.94
CA ALA A 385 -6.52 -7.98 -6.69
C ALA A 385 -6.51 -8.91 -7.91
N LYS A 386 -6.97 -10.18 -7.78
CA LYS A 386 -7.10 -11.11 -8.92
C LYS A 386 -7.98 -10.56 -10.04
N ARG A 387 -9.17 -10.03 -9.68
CA ARG A 387 -10.12 -9.45 -10.64
C ARG A 387 -9.53 -8.24 -11.34
N ILE A 388 -8.82 -7.37 -10.62
CA ILE A 388 -8.12 -6.23 -11.21
C ILE A 388 -6.99 -6.70 -12.15
N ILE A 389 -6.17 -7.68 -11.74
CA ILE A 389 -5.11 -8.23 -12.59
C ILE A 389 -5.70 -8.82 -13.88
N SER A 390 -6.82 -9.54 -13.78
CA SER A 390 -7.53 -10.11 -14.93
C SER A 390 -8.05 -9.00 -15.86
N LEU A 391 -8.64 -7.95 -15.31
CA LEU A 391 -9.07 -6.77 -16.05
C LEU A 391 -7.88 -6.11 -16.78
N VAL A 392 -6.74 -5.95 -16.11
CA VAL A 392 -5.52 -5.38 -16.72
C VAL A 392 -5.03 -6.26 -17.87
N ALA A 393 -5.11 -7.59 -17.75
CA ALA A 393 -4.81 -8.53 -18.83
C ALA A 393 -5.77 -8.38 -20.03
N ASP A 394 -7.06 -8.16 -19.78
CA ASP A 394 -8.05 -7.94 -20.85
C ASP A 394 -7.81 -6.63 -21.60
N TYR A 395 -7.43 -5.54 -20.92
CA TYR A 395 -6.98 -4.31 -21.58
C TYR A 395 -5.72 -4.54 -22.42
N TRP A 396 -4.75 -5.27 -21.87
CA TRP A 396 -3.51 -5.61 -22.58
C TRP A 396 -3.78 -6.39 -23.88
N SER A 397 -4.69 -7.39 -23.85
CA SER A 397 -5.06 -8.13 -25.07
C SER A 397 -5.71 -7.28 -26.17
N ARG A 398 -6.24 -6.10 -25.82
CA ARG A 398 -6.81 -5.12 -26.75
C ARG A 398 -5.80 -4.06 -27.19
N GLY A 399 -4.52 -4.22 -26.82
CA GLY A 399 -3.45 -3.27 -27.11
C GLY A 399 -3.43 -2.06 -26.18
N GLN A 400 -4.27 -2.02 -25.14
CA GLN A 400 -4.33 -0.91 -24.20
C GLN A 400 -3.52 -1.22 -22.95
N THR A 401 -2.84 -0.20 -22.44
CA THR A 401 -2.01 -0.31 -21.24
C THR A 401 -2.74 0.32 -20.06
N VAL A 402 -2.84 -0.40 -18.93
CA VAL A 402 -3.30 0.17 -17.65
C VAL A 402 -2.08 0.49 -16.78
N THR A 403 -2.00 1.71 -16.25
CA THR A 403 -0.86 2.21 -15.45
C THR A 403 -1.23 2.50 -13.99
N LEU A 404 -2.52 2.69 -13.69
CA LEU A 404 -3.03 2.87 -12.34
C LEU A 404 -4.47 2.35 -12.26
N VAL A 405 -4.82 1.74 -11.12
CA VAL A 405 -6.19 1.32 -10.79
C VAL A 405 -6.50 1.77 -9.37
N LEU A 406 -7.63 2.44 -9.18
CA LEU A 406 -8.12 2.93 -7.89
C LEU A 406 -9.57 2.47 -7.68
N PRO A 407 -9.93 1.86 -6.54
CA PRO A 407 -11.30 1.57 -6.18
C PRO A 407 -12.15 2.84 -6.09
N ALA A 408 -13.25 2.88 -6.84
CA ALA A 408 -14.27 3.91 -6.76
C ALA A 408 -15.36 3.47 -5.79
N VAL A 409 -14.99 3.25 -4.53
CA VAL A 409 -15.91 2.87 -3.46
C VAL A 409 -15.88 3.90 -2.34
N PRO A 410 -17.02 4.19 -1.70
CA PRO A 410 -17.06 5.03 -0.51
C PRO A 410 -16.15 4.47 0.60
N GLU A 411 -15.46 5.33 1.36
CA GLU A 411 -14.59 4.89 2.47
C GLU A 411 -15.36 4.16 3.59
N ASP A 412 -16.64 4.45 3.74
CA ASP A 412 -17.52 3.83 4.73
C ASP A 412 -18.04 2.45 4.29
N ILE A 413 -17.71 2.02 3.06
CA ILE A 413 -18.11 0.72 2.54
C ILE A 413 -17.68 -0.40 3.51
N PRO A 414 -18.63 -1.22 3.99
CA PRO A 414 -18.28 -2.33 4.86
C PRO A 414 -17.33 -3.31 4.17
N LYS A 415 -16.27 -3.76 4.85
CA LYS A 415 -15.31 -4.76 4.35
C LYS A 415 -16.01 -6.04 3.88
N VAL A 416 -17.12 -6.39 4.53
CA VAL A 416 -17.99 -7.50 4.14
C VAL A 416 -18.53 -7.40 2.70
N LYS A 417 -18.76 -6.18 2.19
CA LYS A 417 -19.16 -5.97 0.79
C LYS A 417 -17.97 -6.07 -0.16
N LEU A 418 -16.79 -5.59 0.27
CA LEU A 418 -15.56 -5.74 -0.50
C LEU A 418 -15.11 -7.21 -0.60
N LEU A 419 -15.53 -8.06 0.33
CA LEU A 419 -15.28 -9.51 0.34
C LEU A 419 -16.26 -10.32 -0.53
N ASP A 420 -17.40 -9.75 -0.89
CA ASP A 420 -18.45 -10.43 -1.66
C ASP A 420 -18.15 -10.39 -3.17
N LEU A 421 -17.98 -11.56 -3.78
CA LEU A 421 -17.68 -11.69 -5.22
C LEU A 421 -18.81 -11.17 -6.14
N ASN A 422 -20.03 -11.08 -5.61
CA ASN A 422 -21.20 -10.63 -6.34
C ASN A 422 -21.47 -9.13 -6.15
N TYR A 423 -20.75 -8.46 -5.25
CA TYR A 423 -20.93 -7.03 -5.07
C TYR A 423 -20.30 -6.26 -6.24
N PRO A 424 -21.04 -5.35 -6.89
CA PRO A 424 -20.49 -4.50 -7.94
C PRO A 424 -19.47 -3.53 -7.35
N ILE A 425 -18.26 -3.53 -7.89
CA ILE A 425 -17.20 -2.61 -7.46
C ILE A 425 -16.80 -1.76 -8.66
N GLU A 426 -16.95 -0.46 -8.54
CA GLU A 426 -16.47 0.48 -9.56
C GLU A 426 -14.97 0.74 -9.37
N MET A 427 -14.27 1.00 -10.47
CA MET A 427 -12.85 1.31 -10.51
C MET A 427 -12.61 2.55 -11.36
N VAL A 428 -11.72 3.41 -10.91
CA VAL A 428 -11.06 4.40 -11.78
C VAL A 428 -9.78 3.78 -12.30
N ILE A 429 -9.63 3.76 -13.61
CA ILE A 429 -8.46 3.24 -14.31
C ILE A 429 -7.79 4.36 -15.08
N CYS A 430 -6.46 4.41 -15.02
CA CYS A 430 -5.64 5.26 -15.86
C CYS A 430 -4.78 4.40 -16.75
N GLY A 431 -4.52 4.86 -17.96
CA GLY A 431 -3.80 4.08 -18.93
C GLY A 431 -3.45 4.84 -20.18
N ASN A 432 -2.85 4.12 -21.13
CA ASN A 432 -2.45 4.65 -22.42
C ASN A 432 -2.95 3.74 -23.55
N ASP A 433 -3.34 4.33 -24.67
CA ASP A 433 -3.62 3.66 -25.93
C ASP A 433 -2.32 3.31 -26.69
N PRO A 434 -2.39 2.49 -27.77
CA PRO A 434 -1.21 2.09 -28.54
C PRO A 434 -0.37 3.25 -29.11
N ASP A 435 -1.01 4.40 -29.34
CA ASP A 435 -0.40 5.65 -29.80
C ASP A 435 0.22 6.47 -28.65
N ASN A 436 0.22 5.94 -27.42
CA ASN A 436 0.60 6.60 -26.17
C ASN A 436 -0.34 7.72 -25.73
N THR A 437 -1.55 7.82 -26.30
CA THR A 437 -2.59 8.72 -25.80
C THR A 437 -3.03 8.28 -24.41
N VAL A 438 -2.91 9.19 -23.42
CA VAL A 438 -3.24 8.93 -22.02
C VAL A 438 -4.74 9.10 -21.78
N TRP A 439 -5.33 8.25 -20.94
CA TRP A 439 -6.74 8.30 -20.59
C TRP A 439 -7.01 7.97 -19.11
N MET A 440 -8.19 8.37 -18.64
CA MET A 440 -8.73 8.04 -17.33
C MET A 440 -10.22 7.71 -17.48
N ASN A 441 -10.64 6.54 -17.01
CA ASN A 441 -12.01 6.04 -17.14
C ASN A 441 -12.55 5.48 -15.83
N LYS A 442 -13.86 5.58 -15.64
CA LYS A 442 -14.58 4.89 -14.56
C LYS A 442 -15.29 3.68 -15.16
N ILE A 443 -15.06 2.50 -14.60
CA ILE A 443 -15.63 1.24 -15.08
C ILE A 443 -16.20 0.43 -13.93
N LEU A 444 -17.12 -0.49 -14.25
CA LEU A 444 -17.54 -1.52 -13.32
C LEU A 444 -16.59 -2.72 -13.43
N LEU A 445 -16.05 -3.18 -12.30
CA LEU A 445 -15.18 -4.35 -12.26
C LEU A 445 -16.00 -5.61 -12.60
N PRO A 446 -15.58 -6.40 -13.61
CA PRO A 446 -16.29 -7.61 -14.04
C PRO A 446 -16.53 -8.63 -12.92
#